data_AF-A0A2T2UA55-F1
#
_entry.id   AF-A0A2T2UA55-F1
#
_cell.length_a   1.000
_cell.length_b   1.000
_cell.length_c   1.000
_cell.angle_alpha   90.00
_cell.angle_beta   90.00
_cell.angle_gamma   90.00
#
_symmetry.space_group_name_H-M   'P 1'
#
loop_
_entity.id
_entity.type
_entity.pdbx_description
1 polymer ?
#
loop_
_entity_poly.entity_id
_entity_poly.type
_entity_poly.pdbx_seq_one_letter_code
_entity_poly.pdbx_strand_id
1 'polypeptide(L)'
;MSPDRAVDAAPEGPPGVAVLGRLMRRLTQSPRYRLARRVYHRHETFFPPALFLGGVTWDALTLQRIGALLDNVILGIYLVLLGGSIVLTLLDRTDRPLPPSLQALSTWSVGTTQFLAGGLFSAYVIYYTRSASLTTASLFLLVLVGLLVANELIWSRERSGYLLIGLYFLAVFCYFTFLLPVVLGTMGFAVFLASGLLSVGLVVGLLVFLHRQGVFADLRSFLWAVSLVVVLFGGLVTFYVQQWIPPVPLALEHVGVYHDARQDGDAFLLRQEQASRARFWSRDGDDPFHYAPGDTVHCFAAIYAPTDFETDVAHRWQRYVPDRDAW
;
A
#
# COMPACT_ATOMS: atom_id res chain seq x y z
N MET A 1 47.94 -43.73 2.06
CA MET A 1 48.50 -42.64 2.89
C MET A 1 47.98 -41.34 2.28
N SER A 2 47.01 -40.71 2.95
CA SER A 2 46.15 -39.64 2.42
C SER A 2 46.91 -38.32 2.19
N PRO A 3 46.56 -37.51 1.18
CA PRO A 3 46.95 -36.11 1.14
C PRO A 3 45.94 -35.24 1.89
N ASP A 4 46.48 -34.23 2.57
CA ASP A 4 45.81 -33.26 3.43
C ASP A 4 44.62 -32.57 2.78
N ARG A 5 43.51 -32.52 3.53
CA ARG A 5 42.38 -31.62 3.31
C ARG A 5 42.79 -30.22 3.77
N ALA A 6 43.14 -29.35 2.82
CA ALA A 6 43.06 -27.91 3.04
C ALA A 6 41.58 -27.55 3.19
N VAL A 7 41.17 -27.25 4.43
CA VAL A 7 39.84 -26.78 4.78
C VAL A 7 39.68 -25.35 4.25
N ASP A 8 38.70 -25.17 3.37
CA ASP A 8 38.18 -23.88 2.90
C ASP A 8 37.91 -22.94 4.09
N ALA A 9 38.76 -21.94 4.28
CA ALA A 9 38.45 -20.81 5.13
C ALA A 9 37.44 -19.91 4.40
N ALA A 10 36.17 -20.00 4.79
CA ALA A 10 35.14 -19.09 4.32
C ALA A 10 35.43 -17.66 4.83
N PRO A 11 35.27 -16.60 4.02
CA PRO A 11 35.45 -15.24 4.49
C PRO A 11 34.36 -14.89 5.51
N GLU A 12 34.79 -14.37 6.66
CA GLU A 12 33.93 -13.92 7.75
C GLU A 12 33.15 -12.65 7.34
N GLY A 13 32.04 -12.84 6.62
CA GLY A 13 31.03 -11.80 6.46
C GLY A 13 30.23 -11.59 7.76
N PRO A 14 29.58 -10.43 7.94
CA PRO A 14 28.82 -10.12 9.14
C PRO A 14 27.81 -11.24 9.49
N PRO A 15 27.59 -11.53 10.78
CA PRO A 15 26.96 -12.78 11.24
C PRO A 15 25.58 -13.07 10.63
N GLY A 16 24.80 -12.04 10.31
CA GLY A 16 23.52 -12.18 9.60
C GLY A 16 23.65 -12.71 8.16
N VAL A 17 24.68 -12.27 7.42
CA VAL A 17 24.96 -12.71 6.05
C VAL A 17 25.44 -14.17 6.03
N ALA A 18 26.15 -14.61 7.07
CA ALA A 18 26.62 -15.99 7.22
C ALA A 18 25.48 -16.98 7.54
N VAL A 19 24.47 -16.57 8.31
CA VAL A 19 23.27 -17.38 8.58
C VAL A 19 22.38 -17.46 7.35
N LEU A 20 22.13 -16.33 6.69
CA LEU A 20 21.40 -16.28 5.42
C LEU A 20 22.11 -17.11 4.35
N GLY A 21 23.44 -17.03 4.29
CA GLY A 21 24.29 -17.82 3.40
C GLY A 21 24.15 -19.34 3.61
N ARG A 22 24.07 -19.80 4.86
CA ARG A 22 23.88 -21.23 5.18
C ARG A 22 22.48 -21.72 4.83
N LEU A 23 21.44 -20.93 5.11
CA LEU A 23 20.05 -21.26 4.75
C LEU A 23 19.85 -21.29 3.23
N MET A 24 20.36 -20.29 2.51
CA MET A 24 20.23 -20.23 1.05
C MET A 24 21.06 -21.30 0.33
N ARG A 25 22.22 -21.71 0.85
CA ARG A 25 22.95 -22.88 0.30
C ARG A 25 22.16 -24.18 0.45
N ARG A 26 21.47 -24.39 1.58
CA ARG A 26 20.59 -25.56 1.77
C ARG A 26 19.37 -25.51 0.83
N LEU A 27 18.77 -24.34 0.64
CA LEU A 27 17.63 -24.17 -0.27
C LEU A 27 18.03 -24.39 -1.73
N THR A 28 19.16 -23.83 -2.17
CA THR A 28 19.64 -23.95 -3.57
C THR A 28 20.06 -25.37 -3.95
N GLN A 29 20.48 -26.20 -2.98
CA GLN A 29 20.80 -27.61 -3.19
C GLN A 29 19.57 -28.53 -3.29
N SER A 30 18.38 -28.04 -2.88
CA SER A 30 17.16 -28.85 -2.92
C SER A 30 16.69 -29.10 -4.37
N PRO A 31 16.20 -30.31 -4.70
CA PRO A 31 15.65 -30.61 -6.03
C PRO A 31 14.41 -29.76 -6.35
N ARG A 32 13.65 -29.36 -5.33
CA ARG A 32 12.46 -28.49 -5.44
C ARG A 32 12.81 -27.07 -5.89
N TYR A 33 13.91 -26.49 -5.39
CA TYR A 33 14.39 -25.18 -5.84
C TYR A 33 14.82 -25.18 -7.30
N ARG A 34 15.55 -26.23 -7.72
CA ARG A 34 15.96 -26.40 -9.12
C ARG A 34 14.76 -26.58 -10.06
N LEU A 35 13.73 -27.30 -9.60
CA LEU A 35 12.48 -27.44 -10.34
C LEU A 35 11.73 -26.10 -10.43
N ALA A 36 11.54 -25.41 -9.32
CA ALA A 36 10.87 -24.11 -9.25
C ALA A 36 11.56 -23.06 -10.13
N ARG A 37 12.90 -22.99 -10.09
CA ARG A 37 13.69 -22.12 -10.98
C ARG A 37 13.49 -22.45 -12.46
N ARG A 38 13.43 -23.75 -12.80
CA ARG A 38 13.25 -24.19 -14.20
C ARG A 38 11.82 -23.94 -14.70
N VAL A 39 10.82 -24.01 -13.82
CA VAL A 39 9.42 -23.67 -14.14
C VAL A 39 9.25 -22.16 -14.29
N TYR A 40 9.87 -21.36 -13.41
CA TYR A 40 9.87 -19.89 -13.48
C TYR A 40 10.44 -19.40 -14.80
N HIS A 41 11.64 -19.87 -15.19
CA HIS A 41 12.25 -19.52 -16.48
C HIS A 41 11.48 -20.04 -17.70
N ARG A 42 10.64 -21.08 -17.55
CA ARG A 42 9.84 -21.63 -18.65
C ARG A 42 8.52 -20.89 -18.86
N HIS A 43 8.07 -20.11 -17.87
CA HIS A 43 6.82 -19.34 -17.89
C HIS A 43 7.03 -17.89 -17.41
N GLU A 44 8.10 -17.25 -17.88
CA GLU A 44 8.44 -15.86 -17.51
C GLU A 44 7.34 -14.85 -17.88
N THR A 45 6.47 -15.18 -18.84
CA THR A 45 5.37 -14.31 -19.28
C THR A 45 4.12 -14.41 -18.40
N PHE A 46 3.92 -15.50 -17.66
CA PHE A 46 2.67 -15.75 -16.91
C PHE A 46 2.82 -15.64 -15.39
N PHE A 47 4.01 -15.94 -14.86
CA PHE A 47 4.28 -15.88 -13.43
C PHE A 47 4.11 -14.47 -12.81
N PRO A 48 4.62 -13.40 -13.46
CA PRO A 48 4.41 -12.02 -13.04
C PRO A 48 2.92 -11.66 -12.76
N PRO A 49 1.97 -11.82 -13.71
CA PRO A 49 0.55 -11.55 -13.46
C PRO A 49 -0.09 -12.42 -12.38
N ALA A 50 0.30 -13.71 -12.31
CA ALA A 50 -0.26 -14.61 -11.31
C ALA A 50 0.13 -14.19 -9.88
N LEU A 51 1.37 -13.72 -9.68
CA LEU A 51 1.84 -13.21 -8.40
C LEU A 51 1.15 -11.89 -8.04
N PHE A 52 0.97 -10.99 -9.02
CA PHE A 52 0.22 -9.77 -8.82
C PHE A 52 -1.23 -10.05 -8.37
N LEU A 53 -1.97 -10.88 -9.12
CA LEU A 53 -3.34 -11.27 -8.76
C LEU A 53 -3.40 -12.00 -7.43
N GLY A 54 -2.38 -12.80 -7.11
CA GLY A 54 -2.23 -13.44 -5.81
C GLY A 54 -2.16 -12.43 -4.67
N GLY A 55 -1.36 -11.36 -4.82
CA GLY A 55 -1.27 -10.27 -3.85
C GLY A 55 -2.61 -9.56 -3.65
N VAL A 56 -3.28 -9.18 -4.74
CA VAL A 56 -4.59 -8.52 -4.70
C VAL A 56 -5.65 -9.41 -4.02
N THR A 57 -5.68 -10.69 -4.38
CA THR A 57 -6.64 -11.66 -3.81
C THR A 57 -6.38 -11.89 -2.33
N TRP A 58 -5.11 -11.98 -1.94
CA TRP A 58 -4.70 -12.12 -0.54
C TRP A 58 -5.18 -10.94 0.30
N ASP A 59 -4.99 -9.73 -0.21
CA ASP A 59 -5.37 -8.51 0.49
C ASP A 59 -6.89 -8.35 0.61
N ALA A 60 -7.63 -8.70 -0.45
CA ALA A 60 -9.09 -8.73 -0.40
C ALA A 60 -9.64 -9.69 0.66
N LEU A 61 -8.94 -10.81 0.94
CA LEU A 61 -9.35 -11.80 1.93
C LEU A 61 -8.89 -11.45 3.36
N THR A 62 -7.71 -10.86 3.50
CA THR A 62 -7.10 -10.60 4.82
C THR A 62 -7.57 -9.28 5.43
N LEU A 63 -7.73 -8.21 4.65
CA LEU A 63 -8.02 -6.86 5.15
C LEU A 63 -9.51 -6.61 5.50
N GLN A 64 -10.37 -7.64 5.42
CA GLN A 64 -11.79 -7.51 5.73
C GLN A 64 -12.12 -7.55 7.23
N ARG A 65 -11.20 -8.01 8.08
CA ARG A 65 -11.52 -8.35 9.49
C ARG A 65 -10.46 -7.97 10.52
N ILE A 66 -9.34 -7.42 10.07
CA ILE A 66 -8.18 -7.18 10.91
C ILE A 66 -8.27 -5.76 11.49
N GLY A 67 -7.78 -5.58 12.71
CA GLY A 67 -7.76 -4.27 13.38
C GLY A 67 -6.58 -3.41 12.92
N ALA A 68 -6.76 -2.08 12.95
CA ALA A 68 -5.81 -1.10 12.42
C ALA A 68 -4.35 -1.29 12.83
N LEU A 69 -4.06 -1.76 14.05
CA LEU A 69 -2.67 -2.01 14.49
C LEU A 69 -2.04 -3.20 13.78
N LEU A 70 -2.77 -4.31 13.65
CA LEU A 70 -2.23 -5.52 13.02
C LEU A 70 -2.09 -5.32 11.51
N ASP A 71 -3.01 -4.58 10.89
CA ASP A 71 -2.90 -4.17 9.49
C ASP A 71 -1.64 -3.32 9.24
N ASN A 72 -1.39 -2.33 10.09
CA ASN A 72 -0.17 -1.51 10.01
C ASN A 72 1.11 -2.32 10.20
N VAL A 73 1.08 -3.38 11.02
CA VAL A 73 2.23 -4.30 11.17
C VAL A 73 2.43 -5.13 9.90
N ILE A 74 1.36 -5.71 9.33
CA ILE A 74 1.44 -6.49 8.08
C ILE A 74 1.95 -5.63 6.93
N LEU A 75 1.37 -4.45 6.74
CA LEU A 75 1.79 -3.49 5.72
C LEU A 75 3.24 -3.06 5.93
N GLY A 76 3.67 -2.85 7.17
CA GLY A 76 5.05 -2.55 7.52
C GLY A 76 6.02 -3.67 7.12
N ILE A 77 5.65 -4.93 7.37
CA ILE A 77 6.44 -6.10 6.94
C ILE A 77 6.53 -6.14 5.41
N TYR A 78 5.42 -5.97 4.71
CA TYR A 78 5.40 -5.94 3.24
C TYR A 78 6.28 -4.82 2.69
N LEU A 79 6.25 -3.64 3.31
CA LEU A 79 7.06 -2.49 2.93
C LEU A 79 8.57 -2.73 3.12
N VAL A 80 8.97 -3.35 4.22
CA VAL A 80 10.37 -3.71 4.48
C VAL A 80 10.86 -4.75 3.47
N LEU A 81 10.05 -5.78 3.18
CA LEU A 81 10.37 -6.80 2.19
C LEU A 81 10.44 -6.22 0.77
N LEU A 82 9.56 -5.26 0.44
CA LEU A 82 9.56 -4.56 -0.83
C LEU A 82 10.85 -3.74 -0.98
N GLY A 83 11.20 -2.97 0.04
CA GLY A 83 12.44 -2.19 0.07
C GLY A 83 13.68 -3.06 -0.08
N GLY A 84 13.75 -4.18 0.64
CA GLY A 84 14.84 -5.14 0.50
C GLY A 84 14.94 -5.73 -0.92
N SER A 85 13.81 -6.08 -1.53
CA SER A 85 13.76 -6.63 -2.89
C SER A 85 14.18 -5.61 -3.95
N ILE A 86 13.80 -4.33 -3.78
CA ILE A 86 14.23 -3.22 -4.64
C ILE A 86 15.72 -2.96 -4.49
N VAL A 87 16.25 -2.94 -3.27
CA VAL A 87 17.69 -2.79 -3.01
C VAL A 87 18.48 -3.89 -3.70
N LEU A 88 18.07 -5.16 -3.55
CA LEU A 88 18.71 -6.29 -4.22
C LEU A 88 18.65 -6.14 -5.74
N THR A 89 17.50 -5.75 -6.28
CA THR A 89 17.30 -5.51 -7.72
C THR A 89 18.21 -4.40 -8.26
N LEU A 90 18.44 -3.34 -7.49
CA LEU A 90 19.29 -2.22 -7.89
C LEU A 90 20.78 -2.53 -7.73
N LEU A 91 21.15 -3.30 -6.71
CA LEU A 91 22.53 -3.77 -6.51
C LEU A 91 22.95 -4.79 -7.57
N ASP A 92 22.07 -5.71 -7.97
CA ASP A 92 22.38 -6.74 -8.99
C ASP A 92 22.67 -6.14 -10.38
N ARG A 93 22.32 -4.87 -10.60
CA ARG A 93 22.65 -4.13 -11.83
C ARG A 93 24.03 -3.51 -11.84
N THR A 94 24.71 -3.47 -10.69
CA THR A 94 26.10 -3.00 -10.65
C THR A 94 27.03 -4.13 -11.04
N ASP A 95 28.18 -3.80 -11.64
CA ASP A 95 29.24 -4.76 -12.00
C ASP A 95 29.95 -5.38 -10.78
N ARG A 96 29.41 -5.19 -9.56
CA ARG A 96 29.96 -5.74 -8.34
C ARG A 96 29.36 -7.13 -8.10
N PRO A 97 30.20 -8.18 -7.94
CA PRO A 97 29.69 -9.53 -7.71
C PRO A 97 28.95 -9.59 -6.37
N LEU A 98 27.66 -9.88 -6.42
CA LEU A 98 26.88 -10.17 -5.22
C LEU A 98 27.35 -11.49 -4.59
N PRO A 99 27.29 -11.62 -3.25
CA PRO A 99 27.46 -12.89 -2.57
C PRO A 99 26.52 -13.96 -3.15
N PRO A 100 26.92 -15.24 -3.25
CA PRO A 100 26.11 -16.29 -3.88
C PRO A 100 24.69 -16.45 -3.30
N SER A 101 24.50 -16.12 -2.01
CA SER A 101 23.19 -16.09 -1.37
C SER A 101 22.31 -14.95 -1.88
N LEU A 102 22.85 -13.73 -1.94
CA LEU A 102 22.11 -12.57 -2.43
C LEU A 102 21.81 -12.69 -3.94
N GLN A 103 22.69 -13.32 -4.71
CA GLN A 103 22.45 -13.59 -6.13
C GLN A 103 21.30 -14.60 -6.34
N ALA A 104 21.22 -15.64 -5.50
CA ALA A 104 20.08 -16.56 -5.52
C ALA A 104 18.77 -15.85 -5.16
N LEU A 105 18.81 -14.87 -4.25
CA LEU A 105 17.63 -14.07 -3.88
C LEU A 105 17.26 -13.07 -4.97
N SER A 106 18.25 -12.46 -5.64
CA SER A 106 18.05 -11.54 -6.76
C SER A 106 17.25 -12.19 -7.90
N THR A 107 17.46 -13.48 -8.14
CA THR A 107 16.70 -14.24 -9.17
C THR A 107 15.18 -14.14 -8.97
N TRP A 108 14.73 -14.07 -7.71
CA TRP A 108 13.31 -13.98 -7.35
C TRP A 108 12.85 -12.56 -7.02
N SER A 109 13.78 -11.62 -6.86
CA SER A 109 13.50 -10.23 -6.45
C SER A 109 12.44 -9.54 -7.29
N VAL A 110 12.37 -9.88 -8.57
CA VAL A 110 11.40 -9.36 -9.56
C VAL A 110 9.98 -9.74 -9.18
N GLY A 111 9.70 -11.05 -9.13
CA GLY A 111 8.38 -11.56 -8.78
C GLY A 111 8.01 -11.20 -7.34
N THR A 112 8.99 -11.16 -6.43
CA THR A 112 8.77 -10.70 -5.05
C THR A 112 8.38 -9.23 -5.01
N THR A 113 9.05 -8.35 -5.77
CA THR A 113 8.70 -6.93 -5.84
C THR A 113 7.30 -6.73 -6.42
N GLN A 114 6.94 -7.47 -7.47
CA GLN A 114 5.60 -7.38 -8.08
C GLN A 114 4.49 -7.90 -7.16
N PHE A 115 4.71 -9.02 -6.46
CA PHE A 115 3.78 -9.55 -5.46
C PHE A 115 3.57 -8.55 -4.33
N LEU A 116 4.66 -8.04 -3.75
CA LEU A 116 4.61 -7.14 -2.60
C LEU A 116 4.04 -5.76 -2.96
N ALA A 117 4.43 -5.21 -4.12
CA ALA A 117 3.85 -3.97 -4.63
C ALA A 117 2.37 -4.16 -4.97
N GLY A 118 2.02 -5.26 -5.66
CA GLY A 118 0.65 -5.62 -5.99
C GLY A 118 -0.23 -5.71 -4.74
N GLY A 119 0.25 -6.40 -3.71
CA GLY A 119 -0.37 -6.39 -2.37
C GLY A 119 -0.51 -4.97 -1.85
N LEU A 120 0.60 -4.31 -1.48
CA LEU A 120 0.57 -2.97 -0.87
C LEU A 120 -0.36 -1.97 -1.58
N PHE A 121 -0.27 -1.84 -2.90
CA PHE A 121 -1.14 -0.92 -3.64
C PHE A 121 -2.60 -1.36 -3.65
N SER A 122 -2.88 -2.66 -3.68
CA SER A 122 -4.25 -3.17 -3.57
C SER A 122 -4.84 -2.89 -2.18
N ALA A 123 -4.07 -3.12 -1.11
CA ALA A 123 -4.46 -2.76 0.24
C ALA A 123 -4.77 -1.27 0.35
N TYR A 124 -3.89 -0.41 -0.18
CA TYR A 124 -4.10 1.03 -0.18
C TYR A 124 -5.37 1.42 -0.94
N VAL A 125 -5.62 0.86 -2.12
CA VAL A 125 -6.86 1.13 -2.88
C VAL A 125 -8.09 0.75 -2.03
N ILE A 126 -8.07 -0.41 -1.36
CA ILE A 126 -9.18 -0.82 -0.48
C ILE A 126 -9.38 0.19 0.65
N TYR A 127 -8.32 0.60 1.35
CA TYR A 127 -8.42 1.56 2.45
C TYR A 127 -8.90 2.94 1.99
N TYR A 128 -8.34 3.45 0.90
CA TYR A 128 -8.72 4.76 0.35
C TYR A 128 -10.17 4.76 -0.17
N THR A 129 -10.66 3.64 -0.73
CA THR A 129 -12.07 3.52 -1.16
C THR A 129 -13.02 3.52 0.04
N ARG A 130 -12.64 2.88 1.16
CA ARG A 130 -13.45 2.87 2.39
C ARG A 130 -13.44 4.21 3.12
N SER A 131 -12.38 5.00 2.95
CA SER A 131 -12.18 6.26 3.66
C SER A 131 -12.81 7.47 2.97
N ALA A 132 -13.35 7.32 1.75
CA ALA A 132 -13.81 8.45 0.95
C ALA A 132 -15.03 8.12 0.10
N SER A 133 -15.91 9.11 -0.08
CA SER A 133 -16.85 9.06 -1.19
C SER A 133 -16.08 9.16 -2.51
N LEU A 134 -16.41 8.31 -3.48
CA LEU A 134 -15.75 8.20 -4.79
C LEU A 134 -15.72 9.51 -5.59
N THR A 135 -16.47 10.54 -5.18
CA THR A 135 -16.65 11.80 -5.90
C THR A 135 -15.54 12.83 -5.69
N THR A 136 -14.94 12.94 -4.50
CA THR A 136 -13.95 14.02 -4.19
C THR A 136 -12.49 13.53 -4.19
N ALA A 137 -12.26 12.26 -3.83
CA ALA A 137 -10.91 11.65 -3.72
C ALA A 137 -10.47 10.84 -4.95
N SER A 138 -11.16 11.01 -6.09
CA SER A 138 -11.04 10.11 -7.25
C SER A 138 -9.67 10.14 -7.93
N LEU A 139 -8.95 11.27 -7.92
CA LEU A 139 -7.71 11.40 -8.69
C LEU A 139 -6.54 10.63 -8.07
N PHE A 140 -6.36 10.70 -6.74
CA PHE A 140 -5.30 9.92 -6.09
C PHE A 140 -5.58 8.43 -6.15
N LEU A 141 -6.84 8.04 -5.99
CA LEU A 141 -7.27 6.66 -6.17
C LEU A 141 -7.04 6.16 -7.60
N LEU A 142 -7.31 6.99 -8.61
CA LEU A 142 -6.98 6.70 -10.01
C LEU A 142 -5.47 6.51 -10.21
N VAL A 143 -4.64 7.32 -9.55
CA VAL A 143 -3.18 7.14 -9.57
C VAL A 143 -2.80 5.80 -8.98
N LEU A 144 -3.33 5.41 -7.81
CA LEU A 144 -3.04 4.11 -7.19
C LEU A 144 -3.50 2.93 -8.07
N VAL A 145 -4.71 2.99 -8.63
CA VAL A 145 -5.22 1.97 -9.56
C VAL A 145 -4.38 1.94 -10.85
N GLY A 146 -3.99 3.10 -11.37
CA GLY A 146 -3.10 3.23 -12.51
C GLY A 146 -1.74 2.60 -12.25
N LEU A 147 -1.17 2.80 -11.06
CA LEU A 147 0.05 2.13 -10.61
C LEU A 147 -0.13 0.63 -10.42
N LEU A 148 -1.29 0.19 -9.95
CA LEU A 148 -1.62 -1.23 -9.81
C LEU A 148 -1.64 -1.92 -11.18
N VAL A 149 -2.27 -1.30 -12.19
CA VAL A 149 -2.29 -1.78 -13.58
C VAL A 149 -0.92 -1.65 -14.23
N ALA A 150 -0.22 -0.54 -14.01
CA ALA A 150 1.12 -0.33 -14.53
C ALA A 150 2.13 -1.32 -13.93
N ASN A 151 1.97 -1.69 -12.67
CA ASN A 151 2.72 -2.77 -12.01
C ASN A 151 2.48 -4.14 -12.65
N GLU A 152 1.57 -4.29 -13.61
CA GLU A 152 1.53 -5.48 -14.47
C GLU A 152 2.30 -5.26 -15.77
N LEU A 153 2.08 -4.11 -16.42
CA LEU A 153 2.61 -3.80 -17.76
C LEU A 153 4.11 -3.50 -17.77
N ILE A 154 4.63 -2.91 -16.69
CA ILE A 154 6.01 -2.40 -16.60
C ILE A 154 7.04 -3.53 -16.52
N TRP A 155 6.66 -4.73 -16.06
CA TRP A 155 7.63 -5.83 -15.88
C TRP A 155 8.05 -6.50 -17.19
N SER A 156 7.37 -6.20 -18.30
CA SER A 156 7.65 -6.75 -19.63
C SER A 156 8.78 -6.03 -20.39
N ARG A 157 9.18 -4.82 -19.98
CA ARG A 157 10.18 -4.00 -20.68
C ARG A 157 11.09 -3.27 -19.70
N GLU A 158 12.39 -3.57 -19.77
CA GLU A 158 13.51 -2.71 -19.31
C GLU A 158 13.19 -1.85 -18.06
N ARG A 159 13.32 -2.46 -16.88
CA ARG A 159 13.01 -1.83 -15.60
C ARG A 159 13.80 -0.53 -15.41
N SER A 160 13.16 0.64 -15.46
CA SER A 160 13.84 1.89 -15.05
C SER A 160 14.06 1.90 -13.53
N GLY A 161 15.30 2.07 -13.07
CA GLY A 161 15.60 2.15 -11.62
C GLY A 161 14.85 3.29 -10.92
N TYR A 162 14.62 4.39 -11.64
CA TYR A 162 13.82 5.52 -11.18
C TYR A 162 12.36 5.14 -10.91
N LEU A 163 11.80 4.23 -11.70
CA LEU A 163 10.42 3.77 -11.50
C LEU A 163 10.30 2.97 -10.20
N LEU A 164 11.24 2.08 -9.91
CA LEU A 164 11.28 1.35 -8.64
C LEU A 164 11.41 2.29 -7.44
N ILE A 165 12.21 3.35 -7.57
CA ILE A 165 12.37 4.38 -6.53
C ILE A 165 11.06 5.14 -6.31
N GLY A 166 10.40 5.56 -7.39
CA GLY A 166 9.11 6.26 -7.31
C GLY A 166 8.01 5.39 -6.72
N LEU A 167 7.94 4.12 -7.13
CA LEU A 167 7.01 3.12 -6.59
C LEU A 167 7.24 2.91 -5.10
N TYR A 168 8.50 2.74 -4.69
CA TYR A 168 8.84 2.58 -3.28
C TYR A 168 8.51 3.82 -2.47
N PHE A 169 8.83 5.01 -2.98
CA PHE A 169 8.49 6.26 -2.31
C PHE A 169 6.98 6.38 -2.08
N LEU A 170 6.16 6.10 -3.10
CA LEU A 170 4.71 6.15 -2.94
C LEU A 170 4.22 5.11 -1.93
N ALA A 171 4.78 3.90 -1.94
CA ALA A 171 4.42 2.88 -0.98
C ALA A 171 4.77 3.27 0.47
N VAL A 172 5.96 3.85 0.70
CA VAL A 172 6.40 4.38 2.00
C VAL A 172 5.54 5.57 2.42
N PHE A 173 5.18 6.42 1.48
CA PHE A 173 4.31 7.57 1.71
C PHE A 173 2.93 7.15 2.20
N CYS A 174 2.24 6.30 1.42
CA CYS A 174 0.94 5.76 1.81
C CYS A 174 1.02 5.13 3.20
N TYR A 175 2.02 4.28 3.45
CA TYR A 175 2.22 3.64 4.75
C TYR A 175 2.29 4.64 5.90
N PHE A 176 3.13 5.67 5.81
CA PHE A 176 3.24 6.66 6.89
C PHE A 176 1.98 7.51 7.03
N THR A 177 1.27 7.82 5.94
CA THR A 177 -0.02 8.52 6.03
C THR A 177 -1.12 7.70 6.71
N PHE A 178 -1.02 6.37 6.74
CA PHE A 178 -1.88 5.51 7.56
C PHE A 178 -1.36 5.39 9.00
N LEU A 179 -0.05 5.11 9.16
CA LEU A 179 0.55 4.81 10.45
C LEU A 179 0.56 6.00 11.41
N LEU A 180 0.98 7.18 10.95
CA LEU A 180 1.19 8.32 11.85
C LEU A 180 -0.11 8.81 12.50
N PRO A 181 -1.23 8.96 11.78
CA PRO A 181 -2.50 9.30 12.43
C PRO A 181 -2.96 8.27 13.47
N VAL A 182 -2.70 6.97 13.23
CA VAL A 182 -3.03 5.91 14.18
C VAL A 182 -2.14 5.98 15.43
N VAL A 183 -0.85 6.27 15.27
CA VAL A 183 0.09 6.37 16.39
C VAL A 183 -0.07 7.68 17.18
N LEU A 184 -0.36 8.78 16.49
CA LEU A 184 -0.49 10.11 17.09
C LEU A 184 -1.91 10.43 17.57
N GLY A 185 -2.91 9.62 17.20
CA GLY A 185 -4.32 9.84 17.54
C GLY A 185 -4.95 11.09 16.91
N THR A 186 -4.25 11.75 15.98
CA THR A 186 -4.65 13.03 15.37
C THR A 186 -4.47 13.00 13.87
N MET A 187 -5.31 13.74 13.15
CA MET A 187 -5.18 13.93 11.70
C MET A 187 -5.08 15.41 11.34
N GLY A 188 -4.62 15.67 10.12
CA GLY A 188 -4.56 17.02 9.56
C GLY A 188 -3.31 17.25 8.74
N PHE A 189 -3.18 18.49 8.25
CA PHE A 189 -2.09 18.85 7.35
C PHE A 189 -0.71 18.67 7.98
N ALA A 190 -0.57 18.96 9.28
CA ALA A 190 0.69 18.80 10.00
C ALA A 190 1.15 17.33 10.05
N VAL A 191 0.24 16.41 10.38
CA VAL A 191 0.52 14.97 10.43
C VAL A 191 0.79 14.40 9.03
N PHE A 192 0.04 14.86 8.03
CA PHE A 192 0.29 14.53 6.62
C PHE A 192 1.68 14.99 6.16
N LEU A 193 2.06 16.23 6.48
CA LEU A 193 3.36 16.78 6.12
C LEU A 193 4.50 16.04 6.84
N ALA A 194 4.32 15.74 8.13
CA ALA A 194 5.27 14.94 8.90
C ALA A 194 5.44 13.53 8.29
N SER A 195 4.34 12.89 7.88
CA SER A 195 4.37 11.59 7.19
C SER A 195 5.19 11.67 5.92
N GLY A 196 4.93 12.66 5.07
CA GLY A 196 5.66 12.82 3.82
C GLY A 196 7.14 13.19 3.99
N LEU A 197 7.47 14.05 4.95
CA LEU A 197 8.87 14.37 5.28
C LEU A 197 9.61 13.14 5.80
N LEU A 198 8.96 12.30 6.62
CA LEU A 198 9.53 11.04 7.09
C LEU A 198 9.75 10.06 5.93
N SER A 199 8.81 9.97 4.99
CA SER A 199 8.97 9.17 3.75
C SER A 199 10.12 9.66 2.90
N VAL A 200 10.22 10.96 2.67
CA VAL A 200 11.33 11.58 1.92
C VAL A 200 12.65 11.26 2.61
N GLY A 201 12.74 11.47 3.93
CA GLY A 201 13.95 11.18 4.70
C GLY A 201 14.37 9.71 4.60
N LEU A 202 13.43 8.78 4.74
CA LEU A 202 13.68 7.34 4.62
C LEU A 202 14.20 6.97 3.22
N VAL A 203 13.51 7.43 2.17
CA VAL A 203 13.89 7.09 0.79
C VAL A 203 15.17 7.79 0.37
N VAL A 204 15.38 9.05 0.71
CA VAL A 204 16.65 9.75 0.46
C VAL A 204 17.80 9.06 1.22
N GLY A 205 17.58 8.64 2.46
CA GLY A 205 18.54 7.84 3.21
C GLY A 205 18.91 6.53 2.48
N LEU A 206 17.90 5.85 1.92
CA LEU A 206 18.11 4.67 1.09
C LEU A 206 18.89 4.99 -0.19
N LEU A 207 18.57 6.09 -0.88
CA LEU A 207 19.29 6.53 -2.08
C LEU A 207 20.75 6.88 -1.77
N VAL A 208 21.02 7.52 -0.63
CA VAL A 208 22.39 7.80 -0.16
C VAL A 208 23.13 6.49 0.09
N PHE A 209 22.50 5.53 0.73
CA PHE A 209 23.08 4.19 0.91
C PHE A 209 23.41 3.54 -0.45
N LEU A 210 22.47 3.53 -1.39
CA LEU A 210 22.68 2.97 -2.74
C LEU A 210 23.78 3.70 -3.52
N HIS A 211 23.88 5.02 -3.39
CA HIS A 211 24.97 5.80 -3.97
C HIS A 211 26.33 5.39 -3.43
N ARG A 212 26.45 5.19 -2.11
CA ARG A 212 27.68 4.69 -1.48
C ARG A 212 28.05 3.28 -1.92
N GLN A 213 27.08 2.47 -2.32
CA GLN A 213 27.31 1.14 -2.89
C GLN A 213 27.67 1.17 -4.39
N GLY A 214 27.67 2.34 -5.03
CA GLY A 214 28.03 2.51 -6.43
C GLY A 214 26.90 2.21 -7.41
N VAL A 215 25.64 2.20 -6.96
CA VAL A 215 24.45 1.96 -7.81
C VAL A 215 24.23 3.07 -8.83
N PHE A 216 24.55 4.32 -8.45
CA PHE A 216 24.48 5.45 -9.35
C PHE A 216 25.85 5.68 -9.99
N ALA A 217 25.89 5.73 -11.33
CA ALA A 217 27.10 5.98 -12.10
C ALA A 217 27.77 7.31 -11.72
N ASP A 218 26.96 8.37 -11.58
CA ASP A 218 27.42 9.73 -11.29
C ASP A 218 26.54 10.42 -10.24
N LEU A 219 27.06 11.49 -9.64
CA LEU A 219 26.30 12.37 -8.75
C LEU A 219 25.03 12.93 -9.41
N ARG A 220 25.07 13.19 -10.72
CA ARG A 220 23.91 13.69 -11.49
C ARG A 220 22.75 12.68 -11.48
N SER A 221 23.02 11.39 -11.63
CA SER A 221 22.00 10.34 -11.60
C SER A 221 21.40 10.17 -10.20
N PHE A 222 22.23 10.28 -9.16
CA PHE A 222 21.76 10.33 -7.78
C PHE A 222 20.86 11.55 -7.53
N LEU A 223 21.27 12.74 -7.97
CA LEU A 223 20.47 13.96 -7.84
C LEU A 223 19.14 13.88 -8.61
N TRP A 224 19.11 13.23 -9.78
CA TRP A 224 17.85 12.96 -10.48
C TRP A 224 16.91 12.05 -9.68
N ALA A 225 17.45 11.01 -9.02
CA ALA A 225 16.64 10.14 -8.18
C ALA A 225 16.08 10.88 -6.95
N VAL A 226 16.89 11.73 -6.30
CA VAL A 226 16.45 12.59 -5.20
C VAL A 226 15.41 13.60 -5.68
N SER A 227 15.65 14.24 -6.83
CA SER A 227 14.72 15.19 -7.44
C SER A 227 13.38 14.54 -7.76
N LEU A 228 13.37 13.29 -8.24
CA LEU A 228 12.14 12.54 -8.47
C LEU A 228 11.33 12.40 -7.17
N VAL A 229 11.97 12.02 -6.06
CA VAL A 229 11.31 11.89 -4.74
C VAL A 229 10.72 13.23 -4.29
N VAL A 230 11.49 14.32 -4.43
CA VAL A 230 11.03 15.67 -4.05
C VAL A 230 9.85 16.13 -4.91
N VAL A 231 9.90 15.89 -6.22
CA VAL A 231 8.80 16.24 -7.15
C VAL A 231 7.54 15.43 -6.84
N LEU A 232 7.68 14.12 -6.59
CA LEU A 232 6.55 13.28 -6.19
C LEU A 232 5.93 13.77 -4.88
N PHE A 233 6.76 14.10 -3.88
CA PHE A 233 6.27 14.66 -2.62
C PHE A 233 5.52 15.98 -2.82
N GLY A 234 6.06 16.92 -3.60
CA GLY A 234 5.38 18.18 -3.92
C GLY A 234 4.04 17.97 -4.64
N GLY A 235 3.98 16.99 -5.54
CA GLY A 235 2.74 16.57 -6.20
C GLY A 235 1.69 16.04 -5.20
N LEU A 236 2.11 15.20 -4.25
CA LEU A 236 1.23 14.68 -3.19
C LEU A 236 0.73 15.76 -2.24
N VAL A 237 1.59 16.73 -1.89
CA VAL A 237 1.17 17.92 -1.13
C VAL A 237 0.11 18.71 -1.89
N THR A 238 0.29 18.87 -3.21
CA THR A 238 -0.71 19.51 -4.07
C THR A 238 -2.03 18.74 -4.05
N PHE A 239 -1.99 17.41 -4.17
CA PHE A 239 -3.19 16.58 -4.12
C PHE A 239 -3.93 16.71 -2.78
N TYR A 240 -3.20 16.81 -1.66
CA TYR A 240 -3.81 16.99 -0.35
C TYR A 240 -4.49 18.36 -0.22
N VAL A 241 -3.80 19.44 -0.62
CA VAL A 241 -4.37 20.81 -0.54
C VAL A 241 -5.58 20.97 -1.45
N GLN A 242 -5.62 20.27 -2.58
CA GLN A 242 -6.78 20.21 -3.49
C GLN A 242 -7.88 19.23 -3.03
N GLN A 243 -7.76 18.63 -1.85
CA GLN A 243 -8.69 17.64 -1.29
C GLN A 243 -8.89 16.38 -2.15
N TRP A 244 -7.91 16.06 -3.01
CA TRP A 244 -7.93 14.84 -3.85
C TRP A 244 -7.40 13.61 -3.13
N ILE A 245 -6.70 13.78 -2.00
CA ILE A 245 -6.36 12.69 -1.07
C ILE A 245 -7.34 12.78 0.10
N PRO A 246 -8.10 11.72 0.38
CA PRO A 246 -9.05 11.76 1.48
C PRO A 246 -8.32 11.73 2.82
N PRO A 247 -8.94 12.28 3.87
CA PRO A 247 -8.43 12.21 5.22
C PRO A 247 -8.52 10.76 5.71
N VAL A 248 -7.38 10.09 5.74
CA VAL A 248 -7.20 8.74 6.26
C VAL A 248 -6.76 8.84 7.72
N PRO A 249 -7.16 7.93 8.64
CA PRO A 249 -7.74 6.57 8.45
C PRO A 249 -9.23 6.45 8.82
N LEU A 250 -9.99 7.53 8.78
CA LEU A 250 -11.42 7.47 9.06
C LEU A 250 -12.15 6.74 7.91
N ALA A 251 -12.97 5.75 8.25
CA ALA A 251 -13.83 5.09 7.27
C ALA A 251 -15.30 5.29 7.64
N LEU A 252 -16.09 5.81 6.71
CA LEU A 252 -17.53 5.88 6.87
C LEU A 252 -18.09 4.49 6.58
N GLU A 253 -18.41 3.74 7.64
CA GLU A 253 -18.93 2.38 7.51
C GLU A 253 -20.37 2.37 7.07
N HIS A 254 -21.16 3.32 7.60
CA HIS A 254 -22.60 3.37 7.36
C HIS A 254 -23.06 4.82 7.36
N VAL A 255 -23.91 5.22 6.42
CA VAL A 255 -24.61 6.50 6.46
C VAL A 255 -25.98 6.37 5.81
N GLY A 256 -27.01 6.89 6.47
CA GLY A 256 -28.37 6.83 5.94
C GLY A 256 -29.35 7.68 6.70
N VAL A 257 -30.53 7.84 6.10
CA VAL A 257 -31.70 8.47 6.72
C VAL A 257 -32.68 7.36 7.09
N TYR A 258 -33.23 7.44 8.30
CA TYR A 258 -34.07 6.41 8.91
C TYR A 258 -35.28 7.05 9.62
N HIS A 259 -36.40 6.33 9.68
CA HIS A 259 -37.55 6.73 10.51
C HIS A 259 -37.30 6.57 12.00
N ASP A 260 -36.31 5.77 12.40
CA ASP A 260 -35.97 5.54 13.80
C ASP A 260 -34.53 5.03 13.94
N ALA A 261 -33.82 5.55 14.93
CA ALA A 261 -32.48 5.10 15.28
C ALA A 261 -32.36 5.03 16.81
N ARG A 262 -32.15 3.81 17.34
CA ARG A 262 -32.06 3.56 18.78
C ARG A 262 -30.79 2.79 19.09
N GLN A 263 -30.16 3.13 20.20
CA GLN A 263 -29.09 2.31 20.76
C GLN A 263 -29.69 1.09 21.49
N ASP A 264 -29.18 -0.10 21.21
CA ASP A 264 -29.51 -1.35 21.89
C ASP A 264 -28.21 -2.06 22.30
N GLY A 265 -27.76 -1.78 23.52
CA GLY A 265 -26.45 -2.22 24.02
C GLY A 265 -25.29 -1.64 23.21
N ASP A 266 -24.49 -2.52 22.63
CA ASP A 266 -23.33 -2.19 21.78
C ASP A 266 -23.70 -2.01 20.29
N ALA A 267 -24.98 -2.12 19.94
CA ALA A 267 -25.48 -2.00 18.57
C ALA A 267 -26.46 -0.84 18.41
N PHE A 268 -26.67 -0.43 17.16
CA PHE A 268 -27.71 0.52 16.78
C PHE A 268 -28.80 -0.20 15.96
N LEU A 269 -30.04 -0.07 16.41
CA LEU A 269 -31.23 -0.53 15.70
C LEU A 269 -31.75 0.61 14.83
N LEU A 270 -31.72 0.40 13.51
CA LEU A 270 -32.18 1.34 12.50
C LEU A 270 -33.48 0.82 11.89
N ARG A 271 -34.51 1.66 11.80
CA ARG A 271 -35.75 1.33 11.10
C ARG A 271 -35.82 2.11 9.80
N GLN A 272 -35.98 1.36 8.72
CA GLN A 272 -36.22 1.85 7.37
C GLN A 272 -37.52 1.26 6.84
N GLU A 273 -38.11 1.91 5.84
CA GLU A 273 -39.23 1.39 5.10
C GLU A 273 -38.86 0.06 4.44
N GLN A 274 -39.85 -0.83 4.31
CA GLN A 274 -39.64 -2.12 3.67
C GLN A 274 -39.42 -1.91 2.17
N ALA A 275 -38.16 -1.83 1.75
CA ALA A 275 -37.79 -1.77 0.34
C ALA A 275 -38.38 -3.00 -0.39
N SER A 276 -38.97 -2.78 -1.57
CA SER A 276 -39.50 -3.87 -2.37
C SER A 276 -38.39 -4.88 -2.69
N ARG A 277 -38.69 -6.18 -2.54
CA ARG A 277 -37.75 -7.32 -2.70
C ARG A 277 -36.94 -7.34 -4.01
N ALA A 278 -37.30 -6.49 -4.99
CA ALA A 278 -36.66 -6.35 -6.29
C ALA A 278 -35.39 -5.47 -6.27
N ARG A 279 -35.16 -4.70 -5.20
CA ARG A 279 -34.04 -3.74 -5.14
C ARG A 279 -32.84 -4.40 -4.42
N PHE A 280 -32.22 -5.38 -5.09
CA PHE A 280 -30.98 -6.06 -4.64
C PHE A 280 -29.78 -5.09 -4.47
N TRP A 281 -29.97 -3.84 -4.88
CA TRP A 281 -29.02 -2.72 -4.84
C TRP A 281 -29.57 -1.55 -4.00
N SER A 282 -30.45 -1.82 -3.03
CA SER A 282 -30.98 -0.78 -2.14
C SER A 282 -29.82 -0.12 -1.40
N ARG A 283 -29.76 1.21 -1.46
CA ARG A 283 -28.82 1.99 -0.66
C ARG A 283 -29.17 1.87 0.82
N ASP A 284 -28.19 2.12 1.67
CA ASP A 284 -28.41 2.19 3.11
C ASP A 284 -29.36 3.36 3.44
N GLY A 285 -30.48 3.04 4.10
CA GLY A 285 -31.50 4.02 4.50
C GLY A 285 -32.61 4.24 3.48
N ASP A 286 -33.55 5.11 3.84
CA ASP A 286 -34.73 5.42 3.05
C ASP A 286 -34.39 6.38 1.89
N ASP A 287 -34.49 5.87 0.65
CA ASP A 287 -34.26 6.64 -0.59
C ASP A 287 -35.36 6.33 -1.64
N PRO A 288 -36.37 7.21 -1.80
CA PRO A 288 -36.61 8.45 -1.06
C PRO A 288 -37.21 8.19 0.34
N PHE A 289 -36.96 9.11 1.28
CA PHE A 289 -37.65 9.13 2.58
C PHE A 289 -39.08 9.66 2.42
N HIS A 290 -40.10 8.83 2.67
CA HIS A 290 -41.49 9.29 2.66
C HIS A 290 -41.87 9.85 4.02
N TYR A 291 -42.00 11.18 4.08
CA TYR A 291 -42.37 11.89 5.29
C TYR A 291 -43.89 11.91 5.50
N ALA A 292 -44.35 11.46 6.66
CA ALA A 292 -45.70 11.65 7.16
C ALA A 292 -45.74 12.66 8.33
N PRO A 293 -46.83 13.44 8.50
CA PRO A 293 -46.97 14.34 9.64
C PRO A 293 -46.85 13.58 10.98
N GLY A 294 -45.82 13.91 11.76
CA GLY A 294 -45.49 13.24 13.03
C GLY A 294 -44.21 12.41 13.01
N ASP A 295 -43.63 12.18 11.83
CA ASP A 295 -42.35 11.48 11.70
C ASP A 295 -41.18 12.31 12.23
N THR A 296 -40.21 11.63 12.83
CA THR A 296 -38.90 12.20 13.18
C THR A 296 -37.87 11.63 12.20
N VAL A 297 -37.09 12.50 11.58
CA VAL A 297 -36.05 12.10 10.62
C VAL A 297 -34.75 11.86 11.38
N HIS A 298 -34.25 10.63 11.36
CA HIS A 298 -32.98 10.27 11.97
C HIS A 298 -31.90 10.15 10.90
N CYS A 299 -30.86 10.99 10.97
CA CYS A 299 -29.65 10.80 10.19
C CYS A 299 -28.65 10.00 11.04
N PHE A 300 -28.28 8.81 10.57
CA PHE A 300 -27.33 7.96 11.26
C PHE A 300 -26.06 7.82 10.42
N ALA A 301 -24.91 7.97 11.09
CA ALA A 301 -23.59 7.75 10.51
C ALA A 301 -22.74 6.91 11.47
N ALA A 302 -22.23 5.78 11.01
CA ALA A 302 -21.23 4.99 11.69
C ALA A 302 -19.86 5.28 11.05
N ILE A 303 -18.94 5.81 11.84
CA ILE A 303 -17.59 6.16 11.41
C ILE A 303 -16.62 5.30 12.19
N TYR A 304 -15.86 4.48 11.48
CA TYR A 304 -14.71 3.80 12.04
C TYR A 304 -13.60 4.82 12.32
N ALA A 305 -13.12 4.82 13.56
CA ALA A 305 -11.97 5.59 13.98
C ALA A 305 -11.00 4.70 14.80
N PRO A 306 -9.68 4.93 14.71
CA PRO A 306 -8.72 4.30 15.60
C PRO A 306 -9.03 4.58 17.08
N THR A 307 -8.53 3.73 17.98
CA THR A 307 -8.66 3.92 19.44
C THR A 307 -8.09 5.28 19.85
N ASP A 308 -8.83 6.03 20.68
CA ASP A 308 -8.46 7.36 21.22
C ASP A 308 -8.27 8.46 20.16
N PHE A 309 -8.92 8.34 18.99
CA PHE A 309 -8.86 9.34 17.94
C PHE A 309 -9.84 10.51 18.18
N GLU A 310 -9.32 11.74 18.21
CA GLU A 310 -10.13 12.96 18.39
C GLU A 310 -10.25 13.75 17.09
N THR A 311 -11.48 13.98 16.61
CA THR A 311 -11.78 14.85 15.47
C THR A 311 -13.19 15.42 15.56
N ASP A 312 -13.40 16.58 14.95
CA ASP A 312 -14.74 17.13 14.74
C ASP A 312 -15.40 16.47 13.52
N VAL A 313 -16.66 16.06 13.67
CA VAL A 313 -17.49 15.53 12.57
C VAL A 313 -18.65 16.50 12.33
N ALA A 314 -18.79 16.94 11.08
CA ALA A 314 -19.86 17.84 10.67
C ALA A 314 -20.73 17.21 9.58
N HIS A 315 -22.06 17.28 9.75
CA HIS A 315 -23.02 16.92 8.70
C HIS A 315 -23.35 18.15 7.86
N ARG A 316 -23.02 18.11 6.56
CA ARG A 316 -23.34 19.18 5.62
C ARG A 316 -24.58 18.82 4.80
N TRP A 317 -25.67 19.52 5.06
CA TRP A 317 -26.91 19.36 4.31
C TRP A 317 -26.93 20.29 3.10
N GLN A 318 -27.26 19.75 1.93
CA GLN A 318 -27.36 20.49 0.67
C GLN A 318 -28.76 20.28 0.09
N ARG A 319 -29.28 21.31 -0.59
CA ARG A 319 -30.59 21.27 -1.23
C ARG A 319 -30.39 21.68 -2.67
N TYR A 320 -30.61 20.72 -3.57
CA TYR A 320 -30.57 20.98 -5.01
C TYR A 320 -31.55 22.09 -5.38
N VAL A 321 -31.03 23.10 -6.09
CA VAL A 321 -31.80 24.23 -6.61
C VAL A 321 -31.93 24.04 -8.13
N PRO A 322 -33.11 23.64 -8.65
CA PRO A 322 -33.28 23.31 -10.06
C PRO A 322 -32.90 24.45 -11.00
N ASP A 323 -33.22 25.69 -10.62
CA ASP A 323 -32.97 26.89 -11.44
C ASP A 323 -31.48 27.18 -11.66
N ARG A 324 -30.59 26.60 -10.83
CA ARG A 324 -29.14 26.83 -10.85
C ARG A 324 -28.31 25.60 -11.16
N ASP A 325 -28.97 24.46 -11.35
CA ASP A 325 -28.35 23.15 -11.58
C ASP A 325 -27.21 22.83 -10.59
N ALA A 326 -27.44 23.17 -9.31
CA ALA A 326 -26.43 23.10 -8.25
C ALA A 326 -27.01 22.58 -6.92
N TRP A 327 -26.18 21.87 -6.15
CA TRP A 327 -26.47 21.30 -4.82
C TRP A 327 -26.12 22.22 -3.65
#